data_AF-A0A4V3WER0-F1
#
_entry.id   AF-A0A4V3WER0-F1
#
_cell.length_a   1.000
_cell.length_b   1.000
_cell.length_c   1.000
_cell.angle_alpha   90.00
_cell.angle_beta   90.00
_cell.angle_gamma   90.00
#
_symmetry.space_group_name_H-M   'P 1'
#
loop_
_entity.id
_entity.type
_entity.pdbx_description
1 polymer ?
#
loop_
_entity_poly.entity_id
_entity_poly.type
_entity_poly.pdbx_seq_one_letter_code
_entity_poly.pdbx_strand_id
1 'polypeptide(L)'
;MGSCRRKRISRRRRTRRARIVRTSTTLYYAVADGVKRIYTDKDGAEGYGCNRIPNPASVSLINVFVNGMLQPRTLYRIQTGKLRLLSDDLPAEGVPIIVQSIRIKG
;
A
#
# COMPACT_ATOMS: atom_id res chain seq x y z
N MET A 1 -60.30 -22.88 -9.98
CA MET A 1 -59.16 -22.69 -10.92
C MET A 1 -58.56 -21.31 -10.64
N GLY A 2 -57.30 -21.06 -10.28
CA GLY A 2 -56.12 -21.89 -10.08
C GLY A 2 -55.15 -21.20 -9.09
N SER A 3 -54.35 -21.99 -8.38
CA SER A 3 -53.38 -21.54 -7.38
C SER A 3 -52.06 -21.13 -8.04
N CYS A 4 -51.63 -19.88 -7.86
CA CYS A 4 -50.34 -19.38 -8.30
C CYS A 4 -49.22 -19.86 -7.34
N ARG A 5 -48.50 -20.92 -7.72
CA ARG A 5 -47.34 -21.43 -6.98
C ARG A 5 -46.12 -20.53 -7.19
N ARG A 6 -45.76 -19.72 -6.19
CA ARG A 6 -44.44 -19.06 -6.12
C ARG A 6 -43.35 -20.10 -5.90
N LYS A 7 -42.57 -20.42 -6.95
CA LYS A 7 -41.34 -21.20 -6.82
C LYS A 7 -40.27 -20.36 -6.13
N ARG A 8 -40.00 -20.66 -4.85
CA ARG A 8 -38.90 -20.08 -4.08
C ARG A 8 -37.60 -20.73 -4.56
N ILE A 9 -36.90 -20.10 -5.50
CA ILE A 9 -35.57 -20.55 -5.93
C ILE A 9 -34.58 -20.24 -4.81
N SER A 10 -34.32 -21.24 -3.97
CA SER A 10 -33.24 -21.27 -2.99
C SER A 10 -31.89 -21.34 -3.73
N ARG A 11 -31.36 -20.20 -4.18
CA ARG A 11 -29.95 -20.09 -4.58
C ARG A 11 -29.09 -20.08 -3.32
N ARG A 12 -28.73 -21.25 -2.79
CA ARG A 12 -27.64 -21.40 -1.83
C ARG A 12 -26.34 -20.94 -2.51
N ARG A 13 -25.98 -19.66 -2.37
CA ARG A 13 -24.62 -19.19 -2.66
C ARG A 13 -23.70 -19.92 -1.67
N ARG A 14 -22.93 -20.89 -2.18
CA ARG A 14 -21.78 -21.47 -1.48
C ARG A 14 -20.80 -20.32 -1.23
N THR A 15 -20.80 -19.77 -0.01
CA THR A 15 -19.76 -18.84 0.43
C THR A 15 -18.46 -19.64 0.50
N ARG A 16 -17.54 -19.42 -0.45
CA ARG A 16 -16.17 -19.89 -0.28
C ARG A 16 -15.65 -19.25 1.01
N ARG A 17 -15.23 -20.06 1.98
CA ARG A 17 -14.54 -19.54 3.17
C ARG A 17 -13.35 -18.72 2.72
N ALA A 18 -13.21 -17.52 3.26
CA ALA A 18 -12.03 -16.70 3.02
C ALA A 18 -10.79 -17.48 3.50
N ARG A 19 -9.78 -17.59 2.65
CA ARG A 19 -8.51 -18.24 2.98
C ARG A 19 -7.62 -17.22 3.68
N ILE A 20 -7.31 -17.46 4.95
CA ILE A 20 -6.30 -16.69 5.67
C ILE A 20 -4.93 -17.04 5.07
N VAL A 21 -4.16 -16.02 4.68
CA VAL A 21 -2.80 -16.17 4.14
C VAL A 21 -1.80 -15.51 5.07
N ARG A 22 -0.60 -16.07 5.15
CA ARG A 22 0.51 -15.45 5.89
C ARG A 22 1.10 -14.33 5.04
N THR A 23 1.52 -13.26 5.69
CA THR A 23 2.19 -12.13 5.04
C THR A 23 3.50 -11.78 5.77
N SER A 24 4.36 -11.04 5.09
CA SER A 24 5.45 -10.26 5.71
C SER A 24 5.27 -8.80 5.35
N THR A 25 5.66 -7.92 6.27
CA THR A 25 5.60 -6.48 6.10
C THR A 25 6.99 -5.88 6.30
N THR A 26 7.34 -4.92 5.44
CA THR A 26 8.57 -4.14 5.52
C THR A 26 8.24 -2.66 5.43
N LEU A 27 8.95 -1.83 6.17
CA LEU A 27 8.76 -0.39 6.22
C LEU A 27 10.07 0.30 5.81
N TYR A 28 9.99 1.18 4.81
CA TYR A 28 11.02 2.16 4.51
C TYR A 28 10.58 3.52 5.08
N TYR A 29 11.50 4.23 5.71
CA TYR A 29 11.28 5.53 6.33
C TYR A 29 12.16 6.58 5.65
N ALA A 30 11.62 7.75 5.42
CA ALA A 30 12.37 8.93 5.01
C ALA A 30 11.81 10.17 5.74
N VAL A 31 12.61 11.24 5.77
CA VAL A 31 12.19 12.54 6.28
C VAL A 31 12.23 13.52 5.12
N ALA A 32 11.14 14.26 4.92
CA ALA A 32 11.07 15.27 3.89
C ALA A 32 11.98 16.47 4.21
N ASP A 33 12.54 17.08 3.18
CA ASP A 33 13.38 18.28 3.25
C ASP A 33 12.64 19.54 2.78
N GLY A 34 11.32 19.45 2.59
CA GLY A 34 10.49 20.55 2.10
C GLY A 34 10.56 20.81 0.59
N VAL A 35 11.48 20.16 -0.15
CA VAL A 35 11.76 20.50 -1.56
C VAL A 35 11.77 19.29 -2.51
N LYS A 36 12.11 18.10 -2.04
CA LYS A 36 12.19 16.91 -2.90
C LYS A 36 10.82 16.29 -3.19
N ARG A 37 10.69 15.77 -4.42
CA ARG A 37 9.58 14.90 -4.86
C ARG A 37 9.96 13.43 -4.94
N ILE A 38 11.26 13.16 -5.01
CA ILE A 38 11.81 11.85 -5.31
C ILE A 38 12.63 11.42 -4.09
N TYR A 39 12.26 10.27 -3.55
CA TYR A 39 12.94 9.62 -2.44
C TYR A 39 13.51 8.31 -2.93
N THR A 40 14.75 8.03 -2.54
CA THR A 40 15.51 6.86 -2.95
C THR A 40 15.95 6.07 -1.73
N ASP A 41 16.51 4.88 -1.93
CA ASP A 41 17.09 4.11 -0.83
C ASP A 41 18.14 4.88 -0.01
N LYS A 42 18.79 5.90 -0.60
CA LYS A 42 19.76 6.75 0.10
C LYS A 42 19.12 7.78 1.04
N ASP A 43 17.87 8.14 0.80
CA ASP A 43 17.12 9.06 1.67
C ASP A 43 16.50 8.32 2.88
N GLY A 44 16.82 7.04 3.05
CA GLY A 44 16.35 6.22 4.17
C GLY A 44 16.81 6.79 5.51
N ALA A 45 15.87 7.00 6.44
CA ALA A 45 16.15 7.53 7.76
C ALA A 45 16.94 6.52 8.61
N GLU A 46 18.08 6.96 9.15
CA GLU A 46 18.87 6.17 10.09
C GLU A 46 18.08 5.86 11.37
N GLY A 47 18.39 4.73 12.02
CA GLY A 47 17.69 4.29 13.24
C GLY A 47 16.40 3.50 13.01
N TYR A 48 15.83 3.52 11.80
CA TYR A 48 14.62 2.74 11.45
C TYR A 48 14.90 1.48 10.62
N GLY A 49 16.16 1.03 10.62
CA GLY A 49 16.66 -0.12 9.87
C GLY A 49 17.07 0.22 8.42
N CYS A 50 17.66 -0.76 7.72
CA CYS A 50 18.23 -0.58 6.37
C CYS A 50 17.27 -1.04 5.26
N ASN A 51 15.96 -0.93 5.49
CA ASN A 51 14.96 -1.35 4.51
C ASN A 51 14.98 -0.43 3.30
N ARG A 52 14.68 -1.00 2.13
CA ARG A 52 14.69 -0.32 0.83
C ARG A 52 13.29 -0.23 0.25
N ILE A 53 13.08 0.68 -0.70
CA ILE A 53 11.83 0.78 -1.43
C ILE A 53 11.72 -0.45 -2.35
N PRO A 54 10.64 -1.26 -2.23
CA PRO A 54 10.58 -2.57 -2.89
C PRO A 54 10.45 -2.45 -4.41
N ASN A 55 10.77 -3.53 -5.11
CA ASN A 55 10.25 -3.74 -6.46
C ASN A 55 8.72 -3.96 -6.38
N PRO A 56 7.88 -3.15 -7.05
CA PRO A 56 6.43 -3.34 -7.06
C PRO A 56 5.97 -4.74 -7.51
N ALA A 57 6.76 -5.41 -8.35
CA ALA A 57 6.45 -6.76 -8.84
C ALA A 57 6.71 -7.86 -7.80
N SER A 58 7.47 -7.59 -6.73
CA SER A 58 7.81 -8.60 -5.71
C SER A 58 6.91 -8.59 -4.48
N VAL A 59 5.96 -7.65 -4.40
CA VAL A 59 5.08 -7.41 -3.25
C VAL A 59 3.62 -7.39 -3.69
N SER A 60 2.72 -7.68 -2.76
CA SER A 60 1.28 -7.78 -3.01
C SER A 60 0.58 -6.43 -2.83
N LEU A 61 1.05 -5.62 -1.89
CA LEU A 61 0.51 -4.29 -1.62
C LEU A 61 1.63 -3.33 -1.25
N ILE A 62 1.49 -2.09 -1.70
CA ILE A 62 2.31 -0.96 -1.26
C ILE A 62 1.35 0.14 -0.82
N ASN A 63 1.61 0.69 0.36
CA ASN A 63 0.95 1.88 0.90
C ASN A 63 2.03 2.94 1.16
N VAL A 64 1.71 4.20 0.88
CA VAL A 64 2.57 5.34 1.19
C VAL A 64 1.86 6.21 2.19
N PHE A 65 2.55 6.61 3.24
CA PHE A 65 2.06 7.55 4.24
C PHE A 65 2.93 8.79 4.21
N VAL A 66 2.30 9.95 4.25
CA VAL A 66 2.97 11.26 4.40
C VAL A 66 2.37 11.92 5.63
N ASN A 67 3.21 12.26 6.60
CA ASN A 67 2.77 12.77 7.91
C ASN A 67 1.75 11.84 8.60
N GLY A 68 1.92 10.51 8.47
CA GLY A 68 0.98 9.51 8.99
C GLY A 68 -0.31 9.33 8.19
N MET A 69 -0.57 10.14 7.16
CA MET A 69 -1.78 10.04 6.33
C MET A 69 -1.56 9.15 5.11
N LEU A 70 -2.45 8.16 4.92
CA LEU A 70 -2.44 7.26 3.77
C LEU A 70 -2.65 8.03 2.46
N GLN A 71 -1.70 7.92 1.56
CA GLN A 71 -1.76 8.56 0.25
C GLN A 71 -2.48 7.66 -0.78
N PRO A 72 -3.41 8.21 -1.56
CA PRO A 72 -4.00 7.53 -2.70
C PRO A 72 -2.95 7.09 -3.72
N ARG A 73 -3.17 5.95 -4.38
CA ARG A 73 -2.27 5.41 -5.43
C ARG A 73 -2.04 6.35 -6.61
N THR A 74 -2.97 7.28 -6.86
CA THR A 74 -2.83 8.29 -7.92
C THR A 74 -1.81 9.37 -7.58
N LEU A 75 -1.47 9.57 -6.29
CA LEU A 75 -0.56 10.61 -5.83
C LEU A 75 0.90 10.17 -5.72
N TYR A 76 1.22 8.94 -6.11
CA TYR A 76 2.61 8.48 -6.11
C TYR A 76 2.89 7.40 -7.16
N ARG A 77 4.17 7.24 -7.49
CA ARG A 77 4.70 6.10 -8.26
C ARG A 77 5.83 5.44 -7.49
N ILE A 78 5.83 4.11 -7.48
CA ILE A 78 6.92 3.30 -6.94
C ILE A 78 7.64 2.63 -8.09
N GLN A 79 8.96 2.66 -8.02
CA GLN A 79 9.87 1.80 -8.76
C GLN A 79 10.84 1.19 -7.75
N THR A 80 11.53 0.12 -8.12
CA THR A 80 12.58 -0.46 -7.25
C THR A 80 13.54 0.64 -6.80
N GLY A 81 13.68 0.81 -5.49
CA GLY A 81 14.56 1.81 -4.88
C GLY A 81 14.12 3.27 -5.02
N LYS A 82 12.89 3.55 -5.47
CA LYS A 82 12.43 4.93 -5.72
C LYS A 82 10.92 5.14 -5.50
N LEU A 83 10.60 6.16 -4.70
CA LEU A 83 9.28 6.75 -4.56
C LEU A 83 9.28 8.11 -5.25
N ARG A 84 8.27 8.39 -6.09
CA ARG A 84 8.00 9.74 -6.63
C ARG A 84 6.61 10.18 -6.20
N LEU A 85 6.53 11.30 -5.49
CA LEU A 85 5.27 11.99 -5.20
C LEU A 85 4.78 12.73 -6.45
N LEU A 86 3.48 12.66 -6.70
CA LEU A 86 2.80 13.25 -7.86
C LEU A 86 1.82 14.38 -7.48
N SER A 87 1.57 14.62 -6.20
CA SER A 87 0.83 15.79 -5.74
C SER A 87 1.57 17.07 -6.11
N ASP A 88 0.86 18.18 -6.35
CA ASP A 88 1.53 19.46 -6.56
C ASP A 88 2.19 19.96 -5.27
N ASP A 89 1.56 19.73 -4.13
CA ASP A 89 2.12 20.06 -2.82
C ASP A 89 3.24 19.10 -2.42
N LEU A 90 4.26 19.65 -1.79
CA LEU A 90 5.38 18.92 -1.20
C LEU A 90 5.20 18.78 0.31
N PRO A 91 5.60 17.65 0.91
CA PRO A 91 5.66 17.54 2.35
C PRO A 91 6.68 18.55 2.90
N ALA A 92 6.30 19.29 3.95
CA ALA A 92 7.19 20.24 4.62
C ALA A 92 8.43 19.55 5.21
N GLU A 93 9.48 20.33 5.46
CA GLU A 93 10.69 19.83 6.11
C GLU A 93 10.36 19.15 7.45
N GLY A 94 11.01 18.00 7.71
CA GLY A 94 10.79 17.20 8.91
C GLY A 94 9.59 16.26 8.85
N VAL A 95 8.73 16.35 7.81
CA VAL A 95 7.56 15.46 7.70
C VAL A 95 8.01 14.02 7.41
N PRO A 96 7.54 13.03 8.21
CA PRO A 96 7.89 11.64 7.98
C PRO A 96 7.14 11.07 6.77
N ILE A 97 7.86 10.27 5.99
CA ILE A 97 7.35 9.52 4.84
C ILE A 97 7.61 8.04 5.08
N ILE A 98 6.58 7.21 4.91
CA ILE A 98 6.67 5.76 5.13
C ILE A 98 6.17 5.04 3.89
N VAL A 99 6.99 4.12 3.37
CA VAL A 99 6.56 3.15 2.35
C VAL A 99 6.39 1.80 3.04
N GLN A 100 5.14 1.40 3.22
CA GLN A 100 4.79 0.07 3.73
C GLN A 100 4.62 -0.89 2.57
N SER A 101 5.31 -2.03 2.67
CA SER A 101 5.32 -3.08 1.66
C SER A 101 4.84 -4.38 2.28
N ILE A 102 3.79 -4.96 1.71
CA ILE A 102 3.19 -6.21 2.21
C ILE A 102 3.34 -7.28 1.13
N ARG A 103 3.92 -8.42 1.50
CA ARG A 103 4.10 -9.58 0.63
C ARG A 103 3.34 -10.76 1.19
N ILE A 104 2.45 -11.35 0.40
CA ILE A 104 1.85 -12.65 0.73
C ILE A 104 2.93 -13.72 0.63
N LYS A 105 3.05 -14.55 1.67
CA LYS A 105 3.94 -15.71 1.67
C LYS A 105 3.22 -16.87 0.96
N GLY A 106 3.91 -17.45 -0.03
CA GLY A 106 3.49 -18.65 -0.74
C GLY A 106 3.48 -19.87 0.16
#